data_AF-A0A3A5TBT5-F1
#
_entry.id   AF-A0A3A5TBT5-F1
#
_cell.length_a   1.000
_cell.length_b   1.000
_cell.length_c   1.000
_cell.angle_alpha   90.00
_cell.angle_beta   90.00
_cell.angle_gamma   90.00
#
_symmetry.space_group_name_H-M   'P 1'
#
loop_
_entity.id
_entity.type
_entity.pdbx_description
1 polymer ?
#
loop_
_entity_poly.entity_id
_entity_poly.type
_entity_poly.pdbx_seq_one_letter_code
_entity_poly.pdbx_strand_id
1 'polypeptide(L)' 'MIISENLLFLQKAKKVYDMKAKKTREEVLTKFQTAKEKKKECLVQLEKSMKEEYKKRTGKEVENFFAL' A
#
# COMPACT_ATOMS: atom_id res chain seq x y z
N MET A 1 26.61 -3.18 41.50
CA MET A 1 25.21 -3.59 41.28
C MET A 1 24.38 -2.55 40.50
N ILE A 2 24.67 -1.25 40.60
CA ILE A 2 23.91 -0.18 39.90
C ILE A 2 24.13 -0.19 38.37
N ILE A 3 25.35 -0.50 37.91
CA ILE A 3 25.70 -0.47 36.47
C ILE A 3 24.91 -1.52 35.67
N SER A 4 24.64 -2.70 36.24
CA SER A 4 23.88 -3.77 35.58
C SER A 4 22.40 -3.44 35.43
N GLU A 5 21.80 -2.70 36.37
CA GLU A 5 20.40 -2.30 36.31
C GLU A 5 20.16 -1.22 35.25
N ASN A 6 21.07 -0.24 35.15
CA ASN A 6 21.02 0.77 34.10
C ASN A 6 21.19 0.14 32.70
N LEU A 7 22.09 -0.85 32.57
CA LEU A 7 22.24 -1.58 31.31
C LEU A 7 20.97 -2.36 30.93
N LEU A 8 20.36 -3.03 31.91
CA LEU A 8 19.10 -3.76 31.70
C LEU A 8 17.95 -2.83 31.32
N PHE A 9 17.89 -1.64 31.92
CA PHE A 9 16.90 -0.61 31.58
C PHE A 9 17.06 -0.13 30.13
N LEU A 10 18.28 0.18 29.70
CA LEU A 10 18.57 0.60 28.32
C LEU A 10 18.22 -0.49 27.30
N GLN A 11 18.50 -1.75 27.61
CA GLN A 11 18.12 -2.89 26.75
C GLN A 11 16.61 -3.02 26.60
N LYS A 12 15.85 -2.88 27.70
CA LYS A 12 14.38 -2.90 27.65
C LYS A 12 13.82 -1.72 26.85
N ALA A 13 14.34 -0.51 27.05
CA ALA A 13 13.93 0.68 26.31
C ALA A 13 14.17 0.53 24.80
N LYS A 14 15.34 0.03 24.41
CA LYS A 14 15.67 -0.26 23.00
C LYS A 14 14.72 -1.28 22.38
N LYS A 15 14.42 -2.38 23.10
CA LYS A 15 13.48 -3.40 22.62
C LYS A 15 12.06 -2.85 22.41
N VAL A 16 11.61 -1.97 23.30
CA VAL A 16 10.30 -1.30 23.15
C VAL A 16 10.29 -0.35 21.95
N TYR A 17 11.36 0.42 21.75
CA TYR A 17 11.51 1.31 20.59
C TYR A 17 11.49 0.53 19.26
N ASP A 18 12.30 -0.53 19.16
CA ASP A 18 12.39 -1.36 17.95
C ASP A 18 11.04 -2.04 17.63
N MET A 19 10.31 -2.49 18.66
CA MET A 19 8.98 -3.08 18.47
C MET A 19 7.97 -2.05 17.98
N LYS A 20 7.99 -0.82 18.51
CA LYS A 20 7.13 0.27 18.04
C LYS A 20 7.46 0.63 16.59
N ALA A 21 8.75 0.79 16.26
CA ALA A 21 9.18 1.10 14.90
C ALA A 21 8.77 0.02 13.88
N LYS A 22 8.86 -1.28 14.25
CA LYS A 22 8.38 -2.39 13.41
C LYS A 22 6.88 -2.32 13.17
N LYS A 23 6.08 -2.10 14.21
CA LYS A 23 4.62 -1.92 14.07
C LYS A 23 4.27 -0.76 13.14
N THR A 24 4.93 0.39 13.31
CA THR A 24 4.70 1.56 12.43
C THR A 24 5.08 1.27 10.98
N ARG A 25 6.16 0.52 10.74
CA ARG A 25 6.55 0.12 9.38
C ARG A 25 5.51 -0.80 8.73
N GLU A 26 5.01 -1.79 9.45
CA GLU A 26 3.98 -2.72 8.96
C GLU A 26 2.68 -1.98 8.62
N GLU A 27 2.25 -1.04 9.46
CA GLU A 27 1.08 -0.20 9.20
C GLU A 27 1.24 0.66 7.94
N VAL A 28 2.40 1.27 7.74
CA VAL A 28 2.70 2.08 6.55
C VAL A 28 2.70 1.21 5.29
N LEU A 29 3.35 0.04 5.34
CA LEU A 29 3.39 -0.90 4.22
C LEU A 29 1.99 -1.40 3.85
N THR A 30 1.16 -1.71 4.84
CA THR A 30 -0.22 -2.17 4.63
C THR A 30 -1.03 -1.08 3.93
N LYS A 31 -0.98 0.17 4.43
CA LYS A 31 -1.66 1.31 3.80
C LYS A 31 -1.21 1.54 2.36
N PHE A 32 0.10 1.44 2.10
CA PHE A 32 0.65 1.59 0.76
C PHE A 32 0.15 0.50 -0.19
N GLN A 33 0.14 -0.75 0.26
CA GLN A 33 -0.34 -1.88 -0.53
C GLN A 33 -1.83 -1.74 -0.85
N THR A 34 -2.65 -1.38 0.14
CA THR A 34 -4.09 -1.09 -0.08
C THR A 34 -4.30 0.06 -1.07
N ALA A 35 -3.53 1.15 -0.97
CA ALA A 35 -3.63 2.26 -1.91
C ALA A 35 -3.23 1.85 -3.34
N LYS A 36 -2.19 1.01 -3.48
CA LYS A 36 -1.75 0.46 -4.76
C LYS A 36 -2.82 -0.42 -5.40
N GLU A 37 -3.48 -1.27 -4.62
CA GLU A 37 -4.58 -2.12 -5.09
C GLU A 37 -5.79 -1.31 -5.53
N LYS A 38 -6.22 -0.33 -4.72
CA LYS A 38 -7.29 0.60 -5.10
C LYS A 38 -6.99 1.35 -6.40
N LYS A 39 -5.73 1.77 -6.60
CA LYS A 39 -5.32 2.43 -7.85
C LYS A 39 -5.45 1.48 -9.04
N LYS A 40 -5.04 0.21 -8.90
CA LYS A 40 -5.19 -0.80 -9.97
C LYS A 40 -6.65 -1.06 -10.29
N GLU A 41 -7.50 -1.24 -9.28
CA GLU A 41 -8.93 -1.46 -9.46
C GLU A 41 -9.61 -0.29 -10.19
N CYS A 42 -9.27 0.94 -9.80
CA CYS A 42 -9.78 2.14 -10.45
C CYS A 42 -9.37 2.21 -11.93
N LEU A 43 -8.13 1.83 -12.28
CA LEU A 43 -7.69 1.79 -13.67
C LEU A 43 -8.47 0.75 -14.49
N VAL A 44 -8.73 -0.43 -13.93
CA VAL A 44 -9.53 -1.48 -14.61
C VAL A 44 -10.97 -1.01 -14.82
N GLN A 45 -11.58 -0.38 -13.81
CA GLN A 45 -12.93 0.18 -13.94
C GLN A 45 -12.99 1.29 -14.99
N LEU A 46 -12.01 2.19 -14.98
CA LEU A 46 -11.90 3.27 -15.95
C LEU A 46 -11.78 2.73 -17.37
N GLU A 47 -10.90 1.75 -17.59
CA GLU A 47 -10.72 1.13 -18.90
C GLU A 47 -12.02 0.46 -19.39
N LYS A 48 -12.75 -0.23 -18.50
CA LYS A 48 -14.05 -0.80 -18.85
C LYS A 48 -15.06 0.28 -19.25
N SER A 49 -15.19 1.35 -18.47
CA SER A 49 -16.08 2.47 -18.80
C SER A 49 -15.71 3.15 -20.11
N MET A 50 -14.41 3.28 -20.41
CA MET A 50 -13.93 3.81 -21.69
C MET A 50 -14.30 2.91 -22.87
N LYS A 51 -14.13 1.58 -22.72
CA LYS A 51 -14.54 0.59 -23.73
C LYS A 51 -16.03 0.67 -24.03
N GLU A 52 -16.85 0.72 -22.98
CA GLU A 52 -18.30 0.81 -23.11
C GLU A 52 -18.72 2.13 -23.80
N GLU A 53 -18.17 3.26 -23.38
CA GLU A 53 -18.50 4.57 -23.96
C GLU A 53 -18.06 4.69 -25.42
N TYR A 54 -16.87 4.18 -25.74
CA TYR A 54 -16.37 4.16 -27.11
C TYR A 54 -17.25 3.29 -28.02
N LYS A 55 -17.65 2.10 -27.54
CA LYS A 55 -18.56 1.22 -28.28
C LYS A 55 -19.90 1.89 -28.54
N LYS A 56 -20.46 2.61 -27.55
CA LYS A 56 -21.72 3.36 -27.72
C LYS A 56 -21.61 4.44 -28.79
N ARG A 57 -20.49 5.16 -28.85
CA ARG A 57 -20.30 6.28 -29.80
C ARG A 57 -19.93 5.86 -31.20
N THR A 58 -19.12 4.81 -31.34
CA THR A 58 -18.50 4.43 -32.63
C THR A 58 -19.05 3.13 -33.21
N GLY A 59 -19.75 2.33 -32.41
CA GLY A 59 -20.17 0.97 -32.77
C GLY A 59 -19.03 -0.03 -32.85
N LYS A 60 -17.79 0.37 -32.58
CA LYS A 60 -16.60 -0.47 -32.67
C LYS A 60 -16.13 -0.92 -31.29
N GLU A 61 -15.63 -2.14 -31.20
CA GLU A 61 -14.96 -2.64 -30.00
C GLU A 61 -13.47 -2.35 -30.08
N VAL A 62 -12.88 -2.00 -28.93
CA VAL A 62 -11.45 -1.74 -28.79
C VAL A 62 -10.93 -2.63 -27.67
N GLU A 63 -9.90 -3.40 -27.99
CA GLU A 63 -9.35 -4.38 -27.05
C GLU A 63 -8.62 -3.71 -25.89
N ASN A 64 -7.88 -2.61 -26.11
CA ASN A 64 -7.12 -1.90 -25.08
C ASN A 64 -7.17 -0.37 -25.28
N PHE A 65 -7.34 0.39 -24.20
CA PHE A 65 -7.26 1.87 -24.22
C PHE A 65 -5.99 2.42 -23.58
N PHE A 66 -5.45 1.70 -22.60
CA PHE A 66 -4.21 2.07 -21.94
C PHE A 66 -3.08 1.21 -22.49
N ALA A 67 -1.95 1.86 -22.83
CA ALA A 67 -0.69 1.16 -23.01
C ALA A 67 -0.14 0.85 -21.61
N LEU A 68 -0.50 -0.32 -21.06
CA LEU A 68 0.16 -0.91 -19.90
C LEU A 68 1.19 -1.93 -20.36
#